data_AF-Q7VCU8-F1
#
_entry.id   AF-Q7VCU8-F1
#
_cell.length_a   1.000
_cell.length_b   1.000
_cell.length_c   1.000
_cell.angle_alpha   90.00
_cell.angle_beta   90.00
_cell.angle_gamma   90.00
#
_symmetry.space_group_name_H-M   'P 1'
#
loop_
_entity.id
_entity.type
_entity.pdbx_description
1 polymer ?
#
loop_
_entity_poly.entity_id
_entity_poly.type
_entity_poly.pdbx_seq_one_letter_code
_entity_poly.pdbx_strand_id
1 'polypeptide(L)' 'MPEKWEPTQDQQIGIISGVNEFITDELNELQEELDCPDKFIYDFLEEIKSRWSPESCHSKTRQKKRENRNDY' A
#
# COMPACT_ATOMS: atom_id res chain seq x y z
N MET A 1 11.83 -9.54 20.37
CA MET A 1 11.16 -8.64 19.40
C MET A 1 10.68 -9.49 18.26
N PRO A 2 9.44 -9.36 17.76
CA PRO A 2 9.07 -10.07 16.55
C PRO A 2 10.03 -9.65 15.45
N GLU A 3 10.53 -10.62 14.67
CA GLU A 3 11.33 -10.35 13.50
C GLU A 3 10.61 -9.33 12.62
N LYS A 4 11.32 -8.27 12.25
CA LYS A 4 10.81 -7.32 11.27
C LYS A 4 10.65 -8.10 9.97
N TRP A 5 9.41 -8.22 9.48
CA TRP A 5 9.17 -8.89 8.20
C TRP A 5 9.96 -8.16 7.11
N GLU A 6 10.73 -8.91 6.33
CA GLU A 6 11.47 -8.44 5.17
C GLU A 6 11.13 -9.34 3.98
N PRO A 7 10.96 -8.77 2.78
CA PRO A 7 10.67 -9.57 1.60
C PRO A 7 11.89 -10.39 1.16
N THR A 8 11.63 -11.56 0.58
CA THR A 8 12.68 -12.32 -0.12
C THR A 8 13.01 -11.68 -1.48
N GLN A 9 14.14 -12.04 -2.08
CA GLN A 9 14.50 -11.57 -3.42
C GLN A 9 13.43 -11.92 -4.47
N ASP A 10 12.88 -13.14 -4.42
CA ASP A 10 11.82 -13.55 -5.34
C ASP A 10 10.53 -12.76 -5.13
N GLN A 11 10.18 -12.41 -3.89
CA GLN A 11 9.03 -11.55 -3.59
C GLN A 11 9.27 -10.12 -4.09
N GLN A 12 10.50 -9.62 -3.95
CA GLN A 12 10.91 -8.31 -4.44
C GLN A 12 10.77 -8.21 -5.96
N ILE A 13 11.34 -9.19 -6.68
CA ILE A 13 11.32 -9.23 -8.16
C ILE A 13 9.93 -9.56 -8.70
N GLY A 14 9.18 -10.42 -8.00
CA GLY A 14 7.84 -10.82 -8.41
C GLY A 14 6.78 -9.84 -7.96
N ILE A 15 6.08 -10.20 -6.88
CA ILE A 15 4.84 -9.52 -6.50
C ILE A 15 5.05 -8.04 -6.13
N ILE A 16 6.18 -7.68 -5.52
CA ILE A 16 6.43 -6.28 -5.12
C ILE A 16 6.68 -5.41 -6.35
N SER A 17 7.54 -5.83 -7.29
CA SER A 17 7.75 -5.09 -8.54
C SER A 17 6.46 -4.95 -9.33
N GLY A 18 5.71 -6.05 -9.48
CA GLY A 18 4.45 -6.04 -10.24
C GLY A 18 3.39 -5.11 -9.64
N VAL A 19 3.29 -5.04 -8.31
CA VAL A 19 2.38 -4.08 -7.65
C VAL A 19 2.87 -2.64 -7.84
N ASN A 20 4.18 -2.39 -7.78
CA ASN A 20 4.74 -1.06 -8.01
C ASN A 20 4.49 -0.56 -9.44
N GLU A 21 4.71 -1.43 -10.44
CA GLU A 21 4.42 -1.16 -11.84
C GLU A 21 2.93 -0.85 -12.04
N PHE A 22 2.05 -1.73 -11.56
CA PHE A 22 0.60 -1.52 -11.65
C PHE A 22 0.15 -0.18 -11.03
N ILE A 23 0.60 0.15 -9.81
CA ILE A 23 0.24 1.42 -9.19
C ILE A 23 0.76 2.60 -10.01
N THR A 24 1.97 2.51 -10.56
CA THR A 24 2.57 3.59 -11.35
C THR A 24 1.79 3.82 -12.64
N ASP A 25 1.42 2.75 -13.34
CA ASP A 25 0.65 2.82 -14.58
C ASP A 25 -0.72 3.48 -14.37
N GLU A 26 -1.45 3.08 -13.32
CA GLU A 26 -2.76 3.68 -13.00
C GLU A 26 -2.67 5.16 -12.60
N LEU A 27 -1.58 5.59 -11.95
CA LEU A 27 -1.35 7.00 -11.64
C LEU A 27 -1.00 7.82 -12.89
N ASN A 28 -0.25 7.23 -13.83
CA ASN A 28 0.03 7.85 -15.12
C ASN A 28 -1.25 7.98 -15.95
N GLU A 29 -2.09 6.94 -16.00
CA GLU A 29 -3.40 7.00 -16.66
C GLU A 29 -4.29 8.09 -16.06
N LEU A 30 -4.36 8.18 -14.73
CA LEU A 30 -5.08 9.27 -14.05
C LEU A 30 -4.54 10.66 -14.41
N GLN A 31 -3.22 10.79 -14.51
CA GLN A 31 -2.58 12.03 -14.95
C GLN A 31 -2.94 12.38 -16.39
N GLU A 32 -2.85 11.42 -17.31
CA GLU A 32 -3.13 11.61 -18.74
C GLU A 32 -4.61 11.93 -19.00
N GLU A 33 -5.53 11.22 -18.35
CA GLU A 33 -6.97 11.41 -18.55
C GLU A 33 -7.47 12.77 -18.06
N LEU A 34 -6.88 13.30 -16.97
CA LEU A 34 -7.35 14.52 -16.32
C LEU A 34 -6.42 15.72 -16.52
N ASP A 35 -5.29 15.54 -17.20
CA ASP A 35 -4.20 16.53 -17.31
C ASP A 35 -3.82 17.11 -15.93
N CYS A 36 -3.78 16.25 -14.90
CA CYS A 36 -3.61 16.70 -13.53
C CYS A 36 -2.13 16.87 -13.16
N PRO A 37 -1.79 17.85 -12.30
CA PRO A 37 -0.40 18.13 -11.95
C PRO A 37 0.16 17.05 -11.02
N ASP A 38 1.47 16.76 -11.13
CA ASP A 38 2.19 15.81 -10.26
C ASP A 38 1.93 16.02 -8.76
N LYS A 39 1.76 17.28 -8.35
CA LYS A 39 1.45 17.63 -6.96
C LYS A 39 0.16 16.98 -6.46
N PHE A 40 -0.87 16.91 -7.31
CA PHE A 40 -2.13 16.25 -6.95
C PHE A 40 -1.90 14.76 -6.71
N ILE A 41 -1.19 14.08 -7.61
CA ILE A 41 -0.84 12.65 -7.47
C ILE A 41 -0.03 12.41 -6.20
N TYR A 42 0.92 13.29 -5.89
CA TYR A 42 1.73 13.22 -4.67
C TYR A 42 0.87 13.32 -3.40
N ASP A 43 -0.01 14.33 -3.32
CA ASP A 43 -0.91 14.52 -2.18
C ASP A 43 -1.92 13.36 -2.06
N PHE A 44 -2.42 12.84 -3.18
CA PHE A 44 -3.30 11.68 -3.25
C PHE A 44 -2.64 10.39 -2.71
N LEU A 45 -1.38 10.16 -3.05
CA LEU A 45 -0.59 9.05 -2.52
C LEU A 45 -0.39 9.12 -1.01
N GLU A 46 -0.26 10.31 -0.43
CA GLU A 46 -0.21 10.47 1.03
C GLU A 46 -1.54 10.07 1.69
N GLU A 47 -2.69 10.37 1.07
CA GLU A 47 -3.99 9.89 1.55
C GLU A 47 -4.05 8.35 1.54
N ILE A 48 -3.63 7.72 0.44
CA ILE A 48 -3.55 6.25 0.35
C ILE A 48 -2.66 5.73 1.46
N LYS A 49 -1.41 6.17 1.54
CA LYS A 49 -0.42 5.77 2.56
C LYS A 49 -0.96 5.89 3.98
N SER A 50 -1.73 6.93 4.28
CA SER A 50 -2.33 7.13 5.61
C SER A 50 -3.20 5.94 6.07
N ARG A 51 -3.83 5.20 5.13
CA ARG A 51 -4.65 4.01 5.43
C ARG A 51 -3.82 2.79 5.86
N TRP A 52 -2.52 2.79 5.63
CA TRP A 52 -1.57 1.78 6.11
C TRP A 52 -0.77 2.23 7.33
N SER A 53 -0.94 3.48 7.78
CA SER A 53 -0.37 3.93 9.05
C SER A 53 -0.81 3.02 10.20
N PRO A 54 0.10 2.66 11.14
CA PRO A 54 -0.25 1.86 12.32
C PRO A 54 -1.43 2.42 13.11
N GLU A 55 -1.55 3.75 13.14
CA GLU A 55 -2.60 4.45 13.90
C GLU A 55 -3.94 4.55 13.18
N SER A 56 -3.98 4.21 11.89
CA SER A 56 -5.20 4.27 11.10
C SER A 56 -6.28 3.31 11.62
N CYS A 57 -7.54 3.70 11.47
CA CYS A 57 -8.68 2.83 11.76
C CYS A 57 -8.62 1.52 10.96
N HIS A 58 -8.12 1.59 9.71
CA HIS A 58 -7.91 0.42 8.86
C HIS A 58 -6.87 -0.55 9.44
N SER A 59 -5.75 -0.04 9.96
CA SER A 59 -4.73 -0.86 10.63
C SER A 59 -5.31 -1.58 11.85
N LYS A 60 -5.99 -0.84 12.73
CA LYS A 60 -6.63 -1.39 13.94
C LYS A 60 -7.68 -2.46 13.58
N THR A 61 -8.42 -2.26 12.49
CA THR A 61 -9.39 -3.24 11.98
C THR A 61 -8.70 -4.51 11.47
N ARG A 62 -7.58 -4.39 10.74
CA ARG A 62 -6.79 -5.55 10.28
C ARG A 62 -6.19 -6.33 11.46
N GLN A 63 -5.71 -5.64 12.50
CA GLN A 63 -5.19 -6.27 13.71
C GLN A 63 -6.26 -7.09 14.42
N LYS A 64 -7.43 -6.49 14.72
CA LYS A 64 -8.57 -7.22 15.33
C LYS A 64 -9.00 -8.45 14.53
N LYS A 65 -9.01 -8.36 13.20
CA LYS A 65 -9.32 -9.52 12.34
C LYS A 65 -8.29 -10.64 12.43
N ARG A 66 -7.02 -10.32 12.68
CA ARG A 66 -5.94 -11.32 12.87
C ARG A 66 -6.04 -11.97 14.23
N GLU A 67 -6.30 -11.18 15.28
CA GLU A 67 -6.51 -11.68 16.65
C GLU A 67 -7.67 -12.70 16.68
N ASN A 68 -8.84 -12.34 16.14
CA ASN A 68 -10.01 -13.23 16.11
C ASN A 68 -9.81 -14.52 15.30
N ARG A 69 -8.82 -14.58 14.38
CA ARG A 69 -8.50 -15.79 13.60
C ARG A 69 -7.56 -16.73 14.33
N ASN A 70 -6.82 -16.25 15.32
CA ASN A 70 -5.90 -17.05 16.12
C ASN A 70 -6.59 -17.67 17.35
N ASP A 71 -7.86 -17.34 17.60
CA ASP A 71 -8.69 -17.88 18.68
C ASP A 71 -9.45 -19.18 18.31
N TYR A 72 -9.16 -19.79 17.15
CA TYR A 72 -9.76 -21.06 16.68
C TYR A 72 -8.72 -22.14 16.41
#